data_AF-A0A1H0QRM1-F1
#
_entry.id   AF-A0A1H0QRM1-F1
#
_cell.length_a   1.000
_cell.length_b   1.000
_cell.length_c   1.000
_cell.angle_alpha   90.00
_cell.angle_beta   90.00
_cell.angle_gamma   90.00
#
_symmetry.space_group_name_H-M   'P 1'
#
loop_
_entity.id
_entity.type
_entity.pdbx_description
1 polymer ?
#
loop_
_entity_poly.entity_id
_entity_poly.type
_entity_poly.pdbx_seq_one_letter_code
_entity_poly.pdbx_strand_id
1 'polypeptide(L)'
;MASNQPPKSVLKRLAELERICEELTGQVEALTAERNAFKVKYEDILLENIRLQEKMREYRERLRRHEPIEVKAVVVEEAAMEEDAEPKKGELDAFADLPLKIAVIGGTDAWQAKVMERHPGFKVIGSSKNFDRDKLSGTDILVINTNAVSHACTQKAKGEVDKGTEILTISTNNLEILDKKIMDILA
;
A
#
# COMPACT_ATOMS: atom_id res chain seq x y z
N MET A 1 -37.37 67.92 -30.59
CA MET A 1 -37.41 66.81 -29.64
C MET A 1 -36.35 65.81 -30.05
N ALA A 2 -35.26 65.70 -29.30
CA ALA A 2 -34.19 64.75 -29.62
C ALA A 2 -34.71 63.32 -29.40
N SER A 3 -34.51 62.43 -30.37
CA SER A 3 -34.93 61.04 -30.28
C SER A 3 -34.17 60.33 -29.16
N ASN A 4 -34.84 60.07 -28.05
CA ASN A 4 -34.32 59.35 -26.87
C ASN A 4 -34.06 57.84 -27.12
N GLN A 5 -33.98 57.40 -28.38
CA GLN A 5 -33.76 55.98 -28.67
C GLN A 5 -32.26 55.66 -28.66
N PRO A 6 -31.85 54.62 -27.91
CA PRO A 6 -30.46 54.22 -27.86
C PRO A 6 -29.97 53.74 -29.25
N PRO A 7 -28.66 53.87 -29.53
CA PRO A 7 -28.09 53.44 -30.80
C PRO A 7 -28.33 51.95 -31.04
N LYS A 8 -28.63 51.56 -32.29
CA LYS A 8 -28.87 50.15 -32.68
C LYS A 8 -27.70 49.21 -32.30
N SER A 9 -26.48 49.71 -32.23
CA SER A 9 -25.30 48.94 -31.79
C SER A 9 -25.37 48.56 -30.31
N VAL A 10 -25.87 49.46 -29.46
CA VAL A 10 -26.04 49.23 -28.02
C VAL A 10 -27.12 48.17 -27.79
N LEU A 11 -28.23 48.26 -28.53
CA LEU A 11 -29.31 47.26 -28.46
C LEU A 11 -28.85 45.86 -28.89
N LYS A 12 -28.02 45.77 -29.95
CA LYS A 12 -27.44 44.49 -30.37
C LYS A 12 -26.52 43.89 -29.31
N ARG A 13 -25.67 44.72 -28.69
CA ARG A 13 -24.76 44.25 -27.65
C ARG A 13 -25.50 43.83 -26.38
N LEU A 14 -26.58 44.52 -26.03
CA LEU A 14 -27.43 44.18 -24.90
C LEU A 14 -28.13 42.83 -25.13
N ALA A 15 -28.70 42.60 -26.32
CA ALA A 15 -29.28 41.30 -26.67
C ALA A 15 -28.25 40.15 -26.67
N GLU A 16 -27.01 40.43 -27.11
CA GLU A 16 -25.92 39.44 -27.06
C GLU A 16 -25.53 39.11 -25.61
N LEU A 17 -25.45 40.12 -24.73
CA LEU A 17 -25.16 39.94 -23.31
C LEU A 17 -26.28 39.20 -22.59
N GLU A 18 -27.55 39.51 -22.88
CA GLU A 18 -28.70 38.79 -22.34
C GLU A 18 -28.63 37.30 -22.69
N ARG A 19 -28.32 36.97 -23.95
CA ARG A 19 -28.15 35.57 -24.39
C ARG A 19 -27.02 34.86 -23.64
N ILE A 20 -25.89 35.55 -23.44
CA ILE A 20 -24.75 34.99 -22.69
C ILE A 20 -25.11 34.79 -21.22
N CYS A 21 -25.84 35.73 -20.61
CA CYS A 21 -26.30 35.60 -19.23
C CYS A 21 -27.25 34.41 -19.06
N GLU A 22 -28.18 34.20 -20.00
CA GLU A 22 -29.07 33.03 -20.00
C GLU A 22 -28.29 31.73 -20.13
N GLU A 23 -27.32 31.67 -21.04
CA GLU A 23 -26.47 30.50 -21.26
C GLU A 23 -25.62 30.17 -20.02
N LEU A 24 -24.95 31.17 -19.43
CA LEU A 24 -24.17 30.99 -18.22
C LEU A 24 -25.03 30.59 -17.02
N THR A 25 -26.24 31.13 -16.91
CA THR A 25 -27.19 30.74 -15.85
C THR A 25 -27.55 29.27 -15.98
N GLY A 26 -27.87 28.81 -17.20
CA GLY A 26 -28.14 27.39 -17.45
C GLY A 26 -26.94 26.48 -17.14
N GLN A 27 -25.73 26.91 -17.47
CA GLN A 27 -24.50 26.18 -17.13
C GLN A 27 -24.29 26.07 -15.62
N VAL A 28 -24.52 27.15 -14.86
CA VAL A 28 -24.40 27.15 -13.39
C VAL A 28 -25.43 26.22 -12.77
N GLU A 29 -26.67 26.23 -13.26
CA GLU A 29 -27.73 25.33 -12.79
C GLU A 29 -27.38 23.86 -13.04
N ALA A 30 -26.90 23.53 -14.24
CA ALA A 30 -26.47 22.19 -14.60
C ALA A 30 -25.31 21.69 -13.72
N LEU A 31 -24.27 22.51 -13.55
CA LEU A 31 -23.13 22.18 -12.69
C LEU A 31 -23.54 22.04 -11.22
N THR A 32 -24.49 22.85 -10.76
CA THR A 32 -25.01 22.78 -9.40
C THR A 32 -25.78 21.48 -9.18
N ALA A 33 -26.59 21.06 -10.15
CA ALA A 33 -27.30 19.79 -10.11
C ALA A 33 -26.33 18.60 -10.12
N GLU A 34 -25.29 18.64 -10.96
CA GLU A 34 -24.27 17.60 -11.03
C GLU A 34 -23.47 17.49 -9.72
N ARG A 35 -23.04 18.63 -9.16
CA ARG A 35 -22.39 18.69 -7.84
C ARG A 35 -23.29 18.07 -6.76
N ASN A 36 -24.58 18.40 -6.75
CA ASN A 36 -25.52 17.83 -5.78
C ASN A 36 -25.67 16.32 -5.95
N ALA A 37 -25.73 15.83 -7.19
CA ALA A 37 -25.79 14.40 -7.45
C ALA A 37 -24.52 13.66 -6.98
N PHE A 38 -23.34 14.24 -7.19
CA PHE A 38 -22.09 13.68 -6.67
C PHE A 38 -22.04 13.70 -5.14
N LYS A 39 -22.56 14.75 -4.51
CA LYS A 39 -22.61 14.86 -3.05
C LYS A 39 -23.45 13.74 -2.45
N VAL A 40 -24.65 13.47 -2.98
CA VAL A 40 -25.52 12.38 -2.52
C VAL A 40 -24.83 11.02 -2.69
N LYS A 41 -24.24 10.75 -3.87
CA LYS A 41 -23.50 9.50 -4.11
C LYS A 41 -22.33 9.32 -3.13
N TYR A 42 -21.62 10.40 -2.82
CA TYR A 42 -20.52 10.37 -1.86
C TYR A 42 -21.01 10.07 -0.44
N GLU A 43 -22.11 10.68 -0.02
CA GLU A 43 -22.77 10.40 1.26
C GLU A 43 -23.21 8.93 1.36
N ASP A 44 -23.81 8.37 0.31
CA ASP A 44 -24.22 6.95 0.27
C ASP A 44 -23.01 6.00 0.40
N ILE A 45 -21.92 6.28 -0.33
CA ILE A 45 -20.70 5.47 -0.26
C ILE A 45 -20.07 5.56 1.12
N LEU A 46 -20.06 6.74 1.75
CA LEU A 46 -19.55 6.91 3.11
C LEU A 46 -20.35 6.09 4.12
N LEU A 47 -21.68 6.12 4.04
CA LEU A 47 -22.55 5.35 4.92
C LEU A 47 -22.31 3.85 4.78
N GLU A 48 -22.19 3.33 3.56
CA GLU A 48 -21.89 1.90 3.36
C GLU A 48 -20.47 1.55 3.82
N ASN A 49 -19.50 2.45 3.68
CA ASN A 49 -18.14 2.24 4.19
C ASN A 49 -18.14 2.10 5.71
N ILE A 50 -18.85 2.98 6.43
CA ILE A 50 -19.02 2.90 7.89
C ILE A 50 -19.63 1.54 8.27
N ARG A 51 -20.72 1.15 7.59
CA ARG A 51 -21.39 -0.13 7.83
C ARG A 51 -20.46 -1.33 7.61
N LEU A 52 -19.65 -1.31 6.56
CA LEU A 52 -18.68 -2.36 6.28
C LEU A 52 -17.56 -2.39 7.32
N GLN A 53 -17.08 -1.24 7.80
CA GLN A 53 -16.10 -1.16 8.87
C GLN A 53 -16.64 -1.75 10.19
N GLU A 54 -17.91 -1.51 10.51
CA GLU A 54 -18.59 -2.10 11.67
C GLU A 54 -18.68 -3.63 11.54
N LYS A 55 -19.11 -4.14 10.37
CA LYS A 55 -19.12 -5.59 10.11
C LYS A 55 -17.73 -6.21 10.23
N MET A 56 -16.70 -5.55 9.69
CA MET A 56 -15.31 -6.01 9.80
C MET A 56 -14.84 -6.03 11.27
N ARG A 57 -15.26 -5.06 12.08
CA ARG A 57 -15.00 -5.06 13.53
C ARG A 57 -15.69 -6.25 14.20
N GLU A 58 -16.96 -6.49 13.91
CA GLU A 58 -17.72 -7.60 14.45
C GLU A 58 -17.07 -8.96 14.08
N TYR A 59 -16.66 -9.14 12.82
CA TYR A 59 -15.97 -10.36 12.40
C TYR A 59 -14.63 -10.54 13.12
N ARG A 60 -13.85 -9.48 13.31
CA ARG A 60 -12.60 -9.55 14.09
C ARG A 60 -12.86 -9.91 15.54
N GLU A 61 -13.90 -9.37 16.17
CA GLU A 61 -14.27 -9.73 17.54
C GLU A 61 -14.75 -11.17 17.64
N ARG A 62 -15.56 -11.63 16.68
CA ARG A 62 -15.98 -13.03 16.60
C ARG A 62 -14.77 -13.94 16.43
N LEU A 63 -13.81 -13.58 15.57
CA LEU A 63 -12.58 -14.34 15.39
C LEU A 63 -11.79 -14.41 16.70
N ARG A 64 -11.62 -13.27 17.41
CA ARG A 64 -10.98 -13.24 18.74
C ARG A 64 -11.69 -14.10 19.80
N ARG A 65 -13.01 -14.28 19.71
CA ARG A 65 -13.76 -15.16 20.62
C ARG A 65 -13.59 -16.65 20.30
N HIS A 66 -13.32 -16.99 19.04
CA HIS A 66 -13.19 -18.37 18.57
C HIS A 66 -11.73 -18.82 18.44
N GLU A 67 -10.77 -17.90 18.44
CA GLU A 67 -9.37 -18.19 18.74
C GLU A 67 -9.25 -18.41 20.24
N PRO A 68 -9.01 -19.65 20.72
CA PRO A 68 -8.64 -19.84 22.10
C PRO A 68 -7.35 -19.07 22.35
N ILE A 69 -7.39 -18.14 23.30
CA ILE A 69 -6.20 -17.44 23.77
C ILE A 69 -5.36 -18.47 24.53
N GLU A 70 -4.52 -19.21 23.82
CA GLU A 70 -3.36 -19.83 24.44
C GLU A 70 -2.38 -18.71 24.79
N VAL A 71 -2.57 -18.11 25.97
CA VAL A 71 -1.50 -17.35 26.62
C VAL A 71 -0.42 -18.36 26.96
N LYS A 72 0.46 -18.66 26.00
CA LYS A 72 1.72 -19.35 26.29
C LYS A 72 2.51 -18.36 27.14
N ALA A 73 2.45 -18.56 28.46
CA ALA A 73 3.37 -17.94 29.39
C ALA A 73 4.78 -18.33 28.95
N VAL A 74 5.45 -17.44 28.22
CA VAL A 74 6.87 -17.54 27.95
C VAL A 74 7.54 -17.29 29.30
N VAL A 75 7.90 -18.38 29.97
CA VAL A 75 8.88 -18.37 31.04
C VAL A 75 10.15 -17.80 30.41
N VAL A 76 10.43 -16.53 30.71
CA VAL A 76 11.71 -15.90 30.44
C VAL A 76 12.68 -16.52 31.43
N GLU A 77 13.27 -17.65 31.07
CA GLU A 77 14.48 -18.14 31.72
C GLU A 77 15.64 -17.28 31.19
N GLU A 78 16.10 -16.39 32.06
CA GLU A 78 17.34 -15.64 31.93
C GLU A 78 18.52 -16.62 31.82
N ALA A 79 18.85 -17.02 30.59
CA ALA A 79 20.15 -17.59 30.27
C ALA A 79 21.03 -16.47 29.71
N ALA A 80 21.54 -15.64 30.64
CA ALA A 80 22.68 -14.79 30.37
C ALA A 80 23.93 -15.66 30.15
N MET A 81 24.35 -15.79 28.89
CA MET A 81 25.76 -16.00 28.54
C MET A 81 26.07 -15.08 27.38
N GLU A 82 26.49 -13.86 27.73
CA GLU A 82 27.39 -13.07 26.90
C GLU A 82 28.80 -13.62 27.15
N GLU A 83 29.47 -14.11 26.10
CA GLU A 83 30.90 -13.92 25.95
C GLU A 83 31.25 -13.74 24.46
N ASP A 84 31.85 -12.58 24.23
CA ASP A 84 32.41 -11.98 23.02
C ASP A 84 32.94 -12.90 21.91
N ALA A 85 32.51 -12.60 20.67
CA ALA A 85 33.33 -12.80 19.48
C ALA A 85 32.99 -11.77 18.37
N GLU A 86 33.78 -10.71 18.30
CA GLU A 86 33.82 -9.75 17.19
C GLU A 86 34.40 -10.36 15.88
N PRO A 87 34.23 -9.69 14.72
CA PRO A 87 33.69 -10.29 13.51
C PRO A 87 34.77 -10.81 12.54
N LYS A 88 34.54 -11.98 11.96
CA LYS A 88 35.25 -12.43 10.75
C LYS A 88 34.38 -12.25 9.53
N LYS A 89 34.77 -11.27 8.70
CA LYS A 89 34.45 -11.18 7.28
C LYS A 89 34.77 -12.50 6.58
N GLY A 90 33.71 -13.21 6.22
CA GLY A 90 33.67 -14.16 5.13
C GLY A 90 32.22 -14.13 4.66
N GLU A 91 31.99 -13.74 3.41
CA GLU A 91 30.70 -13.91 2.73
C GLU A 91 30.37 -15.41 2.76
N LEU A 92 29.75 -15.86 3.85
CA LEU A 92 28.92 -17.04 3.78
C LEU A 92 27.72 -16.57 2.98
N ASP A 93 27.74 -16.86 1.69
CA ASP A 93 26.58 -16.76 0.85
C ASP A 93 25.51 -17.65 1.51
N ALA A 94 24.66 -17.02 2.33
CA ALA A 94 23.61 -17.66 3.13
C ALA A 94 22.55 -18.35 2.25
N PHE A 95 22.78 -18.34 0.94
CA PHE A 95 22.00 -18.98 -0.09
C PHE A 95 22.62 -20.28 -0.62
N ALA A 96 23.80 -20.72 -0.18
CA ALA A 96 24.46 -21.88 -0.82
C ALA A 96 23.70 -23.21 -0.65
N ASP A 97 22.99 -23.41 0.48
CA ASP A 97 22.38 -24.71 0.84
C ASP A 97 20.86 -24.66 1.10
N LEU A 98 20.20 -23.54 0.81
CA LEU A 98 18.74 -23.42 1.00
C LEU A 98 18.00 -23.81 -0.30
N PRO A 99 16.96 -24.66 -0.21
CA PRO A 99 16.19 -25.10 -1.37
C PRO A 99 15.35 -23.97 -2.00
N LEU A 100 15.13 -22.87 -1.26
CA LEU A 100 14.36 -21.71 -1.69
C LEU A 100 14.98 -20.43 -1.13
N LYS A 101 15.39 -19.53 -2.04
CA LYS A 101 16.06 -18.28 -1.71
C LYS A 101 15.05 -17.15 -1.74
N ILE A 102 14.59 -16.71 -0.58
CA ILE A 102 13.56 -15.66 -0.47
C ILE A 102 14.18 -14.39 0.11
N ALA A 103 14.05 -13.28 -0.62
CA ALA A 103 14.44 -11.96 -0.16
C ALA A 103 13.20 -11.13 0.18
N VAL A 104 13.24 -10.41 1.30
CA VAL A 104 12.14 -9.55 1.74
C VAL A 104 12.61 -8.11 1.80
N ILE A 105 11.93 -7.22 1.09
CA ILE A 105 12.19 -5.78 1.06
C ILE A 105 11.11 -5.02 1.83
N GLY A 106 11.56 -4.16 2.74
CA GLY A 106 10.72 -3.21 3.44
C GLY A 106 10.05 -3.78 4.69
N GLY A 107 9.12 -3.00 5.25
CA GLY A 107 8.55 -3.23 6.58
C GLY A 107 9.27 -2.44 7.67
N THR A 108 8.69 -2.43 8.88
CA THR A 108 9.32 -1.87 10.06
C THR A 108 10.32 -2.86 10.64
N ASP A 109 11.35 -2.39 11.36
CA ASP A 109 12.37 -3.25 11.97
C ASP A 109 11.75 -4.34 12.87
N ALA A 110 10.70 -3.98 13.62
CA ALA A 110 9.94 -4.93 14.45
C ALA A 110 9.19 -6.00 13.64
N TRP A 111 8.76 -5.69 12.42
CA TRP A 111 8.14 -6.67 11.52
C TRP A 111 9.20 -7.56 10.87
N GLN A 112 10.32 -6.97 10.47
CA GLN A 112 11.47 -7.68 9.91
C GLN A 112 12.06 -8.68 10.91
N ALA A 113 12.16 -8.31 12.18
CA ALA A 113 12.58 -9.21 13.26
C ALA A 113 11.65 -10.44 13.36
N LYS A 114 10.33 -10.24 13.27
CA LYS A 114 9.36 -11.35 13.29
C LYS A 114 9.41 -12.23 12.04
N VAL A 115 9.73 -11.66 10.88
CA VAL A 115 9.96 -12.42 9.64
C VAL A 115 11.19 -13.30 9.79
N MET A 116 12.29 -12.76 10.32
CA MET A 116 13.52 -13.54 10.57
C MET A 116 13.34 -14.60 11.66
N GLU A 117 12.55 -14.33 12.69
CA GLU A 117 12.22 -15.31 13.74
C GLU A 117 11.39 -16.48 13.20
N ARG A 118 10.41 -16.18 12.35
CA ARG A 118 9.51 -17.20 11.75
C ARG A 118 10.18 -17.95 10.60
N HIS A 119 11.04 -17.28 9.84
CA HIS A 119 11.73 -17.80 8.66
C HIS A 119 13.22 -17.42 8.70
N PRO A 120 14.05 -18.19 9.44
CA PRO A 120 15.47 -17.86 9.62
C PRO A 120 16.31 -17.95 8.32
N GLY A 121 15.76 -18.55 7.25
CA GLY A 121 16.39 -18.61 5.94
C GLY A 121 16.11 -17.41 5.02
N PHE A 122 15.31 -16.42 5.46
CA PHE A 122 14.94 -15.27 4.61
C PHE A 122 15.97 -14.15 4.73
N LYS A 123 16.36 -13.59 3.59
CA LYS A 123 17.23 -12.42 3.57
C LYS A 123 16.39 -11.16 3.62
N VAL A 124 16.41 -10.47 4.76
CA VAL A 124 15.65 -9.23 4.93
C VAL A 124 16.53 -8.03 4.57
N ILE A 125 16.06 -7.23 3.62
CA ILE A 125 16.67 -5.97 3.22
C ILE A 125 15.80 -4.84 3.76
N GLY A 126 16.40 -3.97 4.58
CA GLY A 126 15.77 -2.79 5.15
C GLY A 126 15.12 -1.88 4.09
N SER A 127 14.30 -0.92 4.52
CA SER A 127 13.65 0.05 3.61
C SER A 127 14.61 1.12 3.04
N SER A 128 15.92 0.84 3.02
CA SER A 128 16.91 1.79 2.52
C SER A 128 16.80 1.90 0.99
N LYS A 129 17.14 3.07 0.46
CA LYS A 129 17.00 3.41 -0.98
C LYS A 129 18.02 2.70 -1.88
N ASN A 130 18.96 1.95 -1.31
CA ASN A 130 20.05 1.27 -2.01
C ASN A 130 19.78 -0.23 -2.02
N PHE A 131 19.10 -0.70 -3.06
CA PHE A 131 18.97 -2.11 -3.35
C PHE A 131 20.25 -2.52 -4.09
N ASP A 132 21.19 -3.13 -3.37
CA ASP A 132 22.41 -3.64 -4.00
C ASP A 132 22.05 -4.88 -4.83
N ARG A 133 22.39 -4.85 -6.12
CA ARG A 133 22.17 -5.96 -7.06
C ARG A 133 22.75 -7.27 -6.53
N ASP A 134 23.93 -7.20 -5.92
CA ASP A 134 24.63 -8.35 -5.33
C ASP A 134 23.86 -8.98 -4.15
N LYS A 135 22.96 -8.22 -3.51
CA LYS A 135 22.13 -8.73 -2.42
C LYS A 135 20.85 -9.41 -2.92
N LEU A 136 20.39 -9.07 -4.12
CA LEU A 136 19.17 -9.55 -4.75
C LEU A 136 19.43 -10.63 -5.82
N SER A 137 20.66 -10.71 -6.34
CA SER A 137 21.06 -11.71 -7.33
C SER A 137 20.93 -13.13 -6.78
N GLY A 138 20.39 -14.04 -7.58
CA GLY A 138 20.18 -15.44 -7.19
C GLY A 138 19.04 -15.67 -6.20
N THR A 139 18.11 -14.71 -6.05
CA THR A 139 16.88 -14.90 -5.28
C THR A 139 15.80 -15.55 -6.16
N ASP A 140 15.07 -16.55 -5.63
CA ASP A 140 13.96 -17.21 -6.35
C ASP A 140 12.65 -16.45 -6.17
N ILE A 141 12.40 -15.90 -4.98
CA ILE A 141 11.21 -15.11 -4.66
C ILE A 141 11.59 -13.79 -3.99
N LEU A 142 11.17 -12.68 -4.59
CA LEU A 142 11.30 -11.35 -4.00
C LEU A 142 9.97 -10.89 -3.41
N VAL A 143 9.93 -10.67 -2.10
CA VAL A 143 8.79 -10.09 -1.39
C VAL A 143 8.98 -8.60 -1.19
N ILE A 144 8.02 -7.78 -1.62
CA ILE A 144 8.05 -6.31 -1.47
C ILE A 144 6.88 -5.86 -0.61
N ASN A 145 7.17 -5.26 0.55
CA ASN A 145 6.17 -4.62 1.38
C ASN A 145 5.88 -3.18 0.90
N THR A 146 4.78 -2.99 0.20
CA THR A 146 4.38 -1.71 -0.41
C THR A 146 3.96 -0.65 0.61
N ASN A 147 3.76 -0.99 1.88
CA ASN A 147 3.47 0.00 2.93
C ASN A 147 4.71 0.79 3.34
N ALA A 148 5.89 0.20 3.17
CA ALA A 148 7.15 0.80 3.62
C ALA A 148 8.01 1.30 2.46
N VAL A 149 7.68 0.92 1.23
CA VAL A 149 8.52 1.12 0.03
C VAL A 149 7.75 1.96 -0.98
N SER A 150 8.37 3.04 -1.47
CA SER A 150 7.75 3.89 -2.50
C SER A 150 7.64 3.18 -3.85
N HIS A 151 6.75 3.66 -4.72
CA HIS A 151 6.59 3.12 -6.08
C HIS A 151 7.91 3.15 -6.88
N ALA A 152 8.71 4.21 -6.72
CA ALA A 152 10.02 4.31 -7.37
C ALA A 152 11.01 3.23 -6.88
N CYS A 153 11.01 2.96 -5.57
CA CYS A 153 11.83 1.89 -4.99
C CYS A 153 11.37 0.50 -5.45
N THR A 154 10.06 0.30 -5.61
CA THR A 154 9.50 -0.96 -6.11
C THR A 154 9.95 -1.23 -7.55
N GLN A 155 9.95 -0.22 -8.42
CA GLN A 155 10.41 -0.37 -9.81
C GLN A 155 11.91 -0.62 -9.90
N LYS A 156 12.71 0.01 -9.04
CA LYS A 156 14.15 -0.28 -8.93
C LYS A 156 14.40 -1.72 -8.49
N ALA A 157 13.72 -2.17 -7.43
CA ALA A 157 13.83 -3.56 -6.97
C ALA A 157 13.46 -4.55 -8.09
N LYS A 158 12.39 -4.28 -8.86
CA LYS A 158 12.03 -5.12 -10.03
C LYS A 158 13.10 -5.13 -11.13
N GLY A 159 13.84 -4.04 -11.30
CA GLY A 159 14.88 -3.92 -12.33
C GLY A 159 16.22 -4.56 -11.95
N GLU A 160 16.53 -4.65 -10.65
CA GLU A 160 17.77 -5.24 -10.12
C GLU A 160 17.71 -6.76 -9.93
N VAL A 161 16.53 -7.34 -10.12
CA VAL A 161 16.26 -8.77 -9.93
C VAL A 161 16.46 -9.53 -11.25
N ASP A 162 16.92 -10.78 -11.14
CA ASP A 162 17.17 -11.64 -12.30
C ASP A 162 15.86 -12.03 -13.02
N LYS A 163 15.94 -12.30 -14.33
CA LYS A 163 14.78 -12.53 -15.23
C LYS A 163 13.96 -13.81 -14.96
N GLY A 164 14.11 -14.43 -13.79
CA GLY A 164 13.38 -15.65 -13.39
C GLY A 164 12.87 -15.63 -11.95
N THR A 165 13.07 -14.54 -11.21
CA THR A 165 12.60 -14.40 -9.82
C THR A 165 11.13 -14.01 -9.79
N GLU A 166 10.35 -14.69 -8.96
CA GLU A 166 8.94 -14.35 -8.74
C GLU A 166 8.81 -13.15 -7.81
N ILE A 167 7.97 -12.19 -8.18
CA ILE A 167 7.84 -10.90 -7.46
C ILE A 167 6.51 -10.85 -6.73
N LEU A 168 6.58 -10.99 -5.40
CA LEU A 168 5.43 -10.95 -4.52
C LEU A 168 5.27 -9.57 -3.87
N THR A 169 4.19 -8.87 -4.19
CA THR A 169 3.85 -7.61 -3.51
C THR A 169 2.86 -7.83 -2.37
N ILE A 170 3.17 -7.26 -1.20
CA ILE A 170 2.33 -7.32 -0.01
C ILE A 170 2.13 -5.92 0.55
N SER A 171 0.88 -5.60 0.91
CA SER A 171 0.49 -4.32 1.51
C SER A 171 0.03 -4.49 2.96
N THR A 172 0.33 -5.62 3.59
CA THR A 172 -0.10 -5.94 4.96
C THR A 172 1.08 -6.48 5.76
N ASN A 173 1.16 -6.10 7.03
CA ASN A 173 2.20 -6.62 7.93
C ASN A 173 1.81 -7.97 8.55
N ASN A 174 0.78 -8.63 8.02
CA ASN A 174 0.33 -9.93 8.52
C ASN A 174 1.18 -11.04 7.89
N LEU A 175 1.90 -11.78 8.75
CA LEU A 175 2.79 -12.88 8.36
C LEU A 175 2.03 -14.09 7.79
N GLU A 176 0.78 -14.32 8.17
CA GLU A 176 -0.02 -15.42 7.62
C GLU A 176 -0.37 -15.21 6.15
N ILE A 177 -0.55 -13.94 5.75
CA ILE A 177 -0.83 -13.58 4.36
C ILE A 177 0.44 -13.73 3.53
N LEU A 178 1.61 -13.40 4.10
CA LEU A 178 2.90 -13.67 3.49
C LEU A 178 3.07 -15.17 3.25
N ASP A 179 2.84 -16.00 4.27
CA ASP A 179 2.99 -17.46 4.18
C ASP A 179 2.05 -18.06 3.14
N LYS A 180 0.76 -17.69 3.14
CA LYS A 180 -0.21 -18.17 2.14
C LYS A 180 0.22 -17.82 0.72
N LYS A 181 0.67 -16.58 0.51
CA LYS A 181 1.11 -16.12 -0.80
C LYS A 181 2.39 -16.80 -1.29
N ILE A 182 3.31 -17.11 -0.38
CA ILE A 182 4.50 -17.90 -0.73
C ILE A 182 4.09 -19.32 -1.09
N MET A 183 3.18 -19.94 -0.32
CA MET A 183 2.68 -21.28 -0.60
C MET A 183 1.90 -21.35 -1.92
N ASP A 184 1.13 -20.32 -2.28
CA ASP A 184 0.43 -20.23 -3.57
C ASP A 184 1.40 -20.17 -4.78
N ILE A 185 2.61 -19.66 -4.59
CA ILE A 185 3.65 -19.62 -5.63
C ILE A 185 4.41 -20.96 -5.72
N LEU A 186 4.50 -21.69 -4.62
CA LEU A 186 5.21 -22.97 -4.53
C LEU A 186 4.34 -24.19 -4.89
N ALA A 187 3.03 -24.00 -5.05
CA ALA A 187 2.06 -25.04 -5.42
C ALA A 187 1.98 -25.26 -6.94
#